data_AF-A0A963WJI3-F1
#
_entry.id   AF-A0A963WJI3-F1
#
_cell.length_a   1.000
_cell.length_b   1.000
_cell.length_c   1.000
_cell.angle_alpha   90.00
_cell.angle_beta   90.00
_cell.angle_gamma   90.00
#
_symmetry.space_group_name_H-M   'P 1'
#
loop_
_entity.id
_entity.type
_entity.pdbx_description
1 polymer ?
#
loop_
_entity_poly.entity_id
_entity_poly.type
_entity_poly.pdbx_seq_one_letter_code
_entity_poly.pdbx_strand_id
1 'polypeptide(L)'
;MTESLYIRPIALAESPQSEGGDAVRLAGGMTYASRFALIVRRDGAIVSRERLGAAEMAGALSRLPEPLLAEGEAQWEALQRSHVPISCGERTIRLDQPQVVGILNVTPDSFSDG
;
A
#
# COMPACT_ATOMS: atom_id res chain seq x y z
N MET A 1 -11.01 16.64 -18.24
CA MET A 1 -11.54 15.93 -17.07
C MET A 1 -10.45 14.99 -16.60
N THR A 2 -10.03 15.11 -15.36
CA THR A 2 -9.02 14.20 -14.77
C THR A 2 -9.75 13.17 -13.93
N GLU A 3 -9.64 11.91 -14.34
CA GLU A 3 -10.11 10.77 -13.55
C GLU A 3 -8.91 10.07 -12.91
N SER A 4 -9.11 9.55 -11.71
CA SER A 4 -8.13 8.69 -11.05
C SER A 4 -8.79 7.64 -10.19
N LEU A 5 -8.08 6.53 -10.03
CA LEU A 5 -8.46 5.43 -9.17
C LEU A 5 -7.61 5.42 -7.90
N TYR A 6 -8.19 4.99 -6.79
CA TYR A 6 -7.44 4.66 -5.59
C TYR A 6 -7.95 3.38 -4.95
N ILE A 7 -7.07 2.39 -4.82
CA ILE A 7 -7.32 1.16 -4.07
C ILE A 7 -6.83 1.36 -2.64
N ARG A 8 -7.76 1.40 -1.69
CA ARG A 8 -7.45 1.57 -0.27
C ARG A 8 -7.71 0.29 0.51
N PRO A 9 -6.71 -0.31 1.18
CA PRO A 9 -6.97 -1.31 2.22
C PRO A 9 -7.81 -0.69 3.36
N ILE A 10 -8.92 -1.33 3.73
CA ILE A 10 -9.87 -0.82 4.75
C ILE A 10 -10.16 -1.80 5.89
N ALA A 11 -9.74 -3.06 5.76
CA ALA A 11 -9.79 -4.04 6.84
C ALA A 11 -8.48 -4.83 6.84
N LEU A 12 -7.74 -4.77 7.94
CA LEU A 12 -6.58 -5.62 8.16
C LEU A 12 -7.04 -6.96 8.74
N ALA A 13 -6.37 -8.04 8.35
CA ALA A 13 -6.63 -9.38 8.85
C ALA A 13 -5.58 -9.76 9.90
N GLU A 14 -5.98 -10.52 10.92
CA GLU A 14 -5.07 -11.08 11.92
C GLU A 14 -4.09 -12.07 11.28
N SER A 15 -4.56 -12.85 10.32
CA SER A 15 -3.78 -13.80 9.53
C SER A 15 -4.48 -14.07 8.19
N PRO A 16 -3.80 -14.58 7.16
CA PRO A 16 -4.48 -14.99 5.93
C PRO A 16 -5.47 -16.15 6.17
N GLN A 17 -5.25 -16.98 7.20
CA GLN A 17 -6.13 -18.12 7.53
C GLN A 17 -7.48 -17.67 8.10
N SER A 18 -7.54 -16.55 8.85
CA SER A 18 -8.80 -16.05 9.43
C SER A 18 -9.80 -15.59 8.36
N GLU A 19 -9.34 -15.33 7.15
CA GLU A 19 -10.14 -14.87 6.02
C GLU A 19 -10.29 -15.96 4.95
N GLY A 20 -10.00 -17.23 5.28
CA GLY A 20 -10.11 -18.34 4.33
C GLY A 20 -9.20 -18.21 3.11
N GLY A 21 -8.09 -17.45 3.23
CA GLY A 21 -7.21 -17.11 2.12
C GLY A 21 -7.64 -15.88 1.31
N ASP A 22 -8.79 -15.25 1.59
CA ASP A 22 -9.25 -14.01 0.95
C ASP A 22 -8.59 -12.77 1.60
N ALA A 23 -7.26 -12.79 1.66
CA ALA A 23 -6.46 -11.71 2.20
C ALA A 23 -5.17 -11.52 1.40
N VAL A 24 -4.81 -10.25 1.20
CA VAL A 24 -3.62 -9.86 0.44
C VAL A 24 -2.52 -9.47 1.41
N ARG A 25 -1.33 -10.07 1.22
CA ARG A 25 -0.12 -9.68 1.94
C ARG A 25 0.38 -8.33 1.43
N LEU A 26 0.51 -7.35 2.31
CA LEU A 26 0.91 -6.00 1.93
C LEU A 26 2.43 -5.84 1.93
N ALA A 27 2.97 -5.29 0.84
CA ALA A 27 4.38 -4.92 0.68
C ALA A 27 5.41 -6.04 1.00
N GLY A 28 4.99 -7.31 0.93
CA GLY A 28 5.79 -8.46 1.33
C GLY A 28 6.00 -8.63 2.85
N GLY A 29 5.39 -7.79 3.69
CA GLY A 29 5.51 -7.86 5.15
C GLY A 29 4.45 -8.72 5.84
N MET A 30 4.39 -8.73 7.18
CA MET A 30 3.44 -9.59 7.94
C MET A 30 2.03 -8.98 8.11
N THR A 31 1.73 -7.89 7.41
CA THR A 31 0.41 -7.25 7.43
C THR A 31 -0.43 -7.74 6.25
N TYR A 32 -1.68 -8.09 6.53
CA TYR A 32 -2.63 -8.58 5.54
C TYR A 32 -3.87 -7.70 5.50
N ALA A 33 -4.48 -7.53 4.33
CA ALA A 33 -5.75 -6.84 4.17
C ALA A 33 -6.79 -7.73 3.48
N SER A 34 -7.99 -7.82 4.05
CA SER A 34 -9.11 -8.62 3.53
C SER A 34 -10.15 -7.81 2.78
N ARG A 35 -10.19 -6.49 2.97
CA ARG A 35 -11.14 -5.62 2.28
C ARG A 35 -10.50 -4.36 1.74
N PHE A 36 -11.01 -3.92 0.60
CA PHE A 36 -10.52 -2.77 -0.13
C PHE A 36 -11.68 -1.83 -0.48
N ALA A 37 -11.41 -0.53 -0.46
CA ALA A 37 -12.26 0.45 -1.12
C ALA A 37 -11.66 0.79 -2.48
N LEU A 38 -12.42 0.56 -3.54
CA LEU A 38 -12.10 0.99 -4.89
C LEU A 38 -12.76 2.36 -5.12
N ILE A 39 -11.96 3.41 -5.20
CA ILE A 39 -12.44 4.79 -5.20
C ILE A 39 -12.11 5.43 -6.54
N VAL A 40 -13.14 5.84 -7.30
CA VAL A 40 -12.96 6.63 -8.52
C VAL A 40 -13.20 8.10 -8.18
N ARG A 41 -12.25 8.95 -8.58
CA ARG A 41 -12.38 10.39 -8.50
C ARG A 41 -12.46 10.99 -9.90
N ARG A 42 -13.25 12.05 -10.04
CA ARG A 42 -13.32 12.88 -11.23
C ARG A 42 -13.21 14.34 -10.81
N ASP A 43 -12.26 15.05 -11.39
CA ASP A 43 -11.98 16.46 -11.09
C ASP A 43 -11.84 16.72 -9.57
N GLY A 44 -11.19 15.79 -8.87
CA GLY A 44 -10.94 15.85 -7.41
C GLY A 44 -12.07 15.36 -6.51
N ALA A 45 -13.28 15.18 -7.02
CA ALA A 45 -14.42 14.68 -6.25
C ALA A 45 -14.53 13.16 -6.36
N ILE A 46 -14.95 12.48 -5.27
CA ILE A 46 -15.26 11.04 -5.32
C ILE A 46 -16.59 10.87 -6.07
N VAL A 47 -16.57 10.12 -7.17
CA VAL A 47 -17.76 9.82 -7.99
C VAL A 47 -18.20 8.36 -7.85
N SER A 48 -17.32 7.48 -7.41
CA SER A 48 -17.66 6.09 -7.06
C SER A 48 -16.81 5.59 -5.89
N ARG A 49 -17.41 4.75 -5.06
CA ARG A 49 -16.73 4.03 -3.98
C ARG A 49 -17.37 2.67 -3.79
N GLU A 50 -16.66 1.63 -4.20
CA GLU A 50 -17.06 0.23 -4.00
C GLU A 50 -16.25 -0.40 -2.85
N ARG A 51 -16.85 -1.32 -2.09
CA ARG A 51 -16.13 -2.13 -1.09
C ARG A 51 -16.07 -3.57 -1.60
N LEU A 52 -14.87 -4.14 -1.61
CA LEU A 52 -14.58 -5.42 -2.24
C LEU A 52 -13.69 -6.27 -1.33
N GLY A 53 -13.87 -7.58 -1.37
CA GLY A 53 -12.88 -8.58 -0.95
C GLY A 53 -11.72 -8.69 -1.95
N ALA A 54 -10.69 -9.46 -1.61
CA ALA A 54 -9.53 -9.60 -2.49
C ALA A 54 -9.89 -10.36 -3.79
N ALA A 55 -10.69 -11.42 -3.67
CA ALA A 55 -11.17 -12.22 -4.80
C ALA A 55 -12.02 -11.43 -5.81
N GLU A 56 -12.69 -10.35 -5.37
CA GLU A 56 -13.58 -9.55 -6.22
C GLU A 56 -12.82 -8.48 -7.03
N MET A 57 -11.56 -8.18 -6.68
CA MET A 57 -10.82 -7.06 -7.22
C MET A 57 -10.64 -7.14 -8.74
N ALA A 58 -10.22 -8.30 -9.27
CA ALA A 58 -9.99 -8.47 -10.71
C ALA A 58 -11.27 -8.19 -11.52
N GLY A 59 -12.41 -8.71 -11.07
CA GLY A 59 -13.70 -8.47 -11.71
C GLY A 59 -14.22 -7.04 -11.53
N ALA A 60 -13.78 -6.32 -10.50
CA ALA A 60 -14.10 -4.90 -10.34
C ALA A 60 -13.27 -4.01 -11.26
N LEU A 61 -11.98 -4.28 -11.37
CA LEU A 61 -11.08 -3.56 -12.29
C LEU A 61 -11.51 -3.75 -13.75
N SER A 62 -11.91 -4.96 -14.15
CA SER A 62 -12.33 -5.24 -15.53
C SER A 62 -13.61 -4.51 -15.98
N ARG A 63 -14.34 -3.87 -15.05
CA ARG A 63 -15.52 -3.03 -15.36
C ARG A 63 -15.15 -1.57 -15.60
N LEU A 64 -13.90 -1.18 -15.32
CA LEU A 64 -13.43 0.20 -15.46
C LEU A 64 -13.01 0.50 -16.91
N PRO A 65 -13.08 1.77 -17.35
CA PRO A 65 -12.45 2.23 -18.57
C PRO A 65 -10.93 1.98 -18.57
N GLU A 66 -10.36 1.77 -19.77
CA GLU A 66 -8.94 1.38 -19.96
C GLU A 66 -7.92 2.18 -19.13
N PRO A 67 -7.99 3.53 -19.03
CA PRO A 67 -7.01 4.28 -18.24
C PRO A 67 -7.07 3.95 -16.74
N LEU A 68 -8.28 3.73 -16.19
CA LEU A 68 -8.48 3.40 -14.78
C LEU A 68 -8.18 1.92 -14.51
N LEU A 69 -8.44 1.03 -15.48
CA LEU A 69 -8.04 -0.37 -15.41
C LEU A 69 -6.52 -0.48 -15.24
N ALA A 70 -5.74 0.15 -16.13
CA ALA A 70 -4.27 0.12 -16.07
C ALA A 70 -3.72 0.73 -14.78
N GLU A 71 -4.30 1.85 -14.32
CA GLU A 71 -3.95 2.46 -13.03
C GLU A 71 -4.23 1.51 -11.85
N GLY A 72 -5.39 0.84 -11.87
CA GLY A 72 -5.80 -0.09 -10.83
C GLY A 72 -4.96 -1.36 -10.78
N GLU A 73 -4.64 -1.95 -11.92
CA GLU A 73 -3.72 -3.10 -11.98
C GLU A 73 -2.35 -2.75 -11.41
N ALA A 74 -1.81 -1.59 -11.79
CA ALA A 74 -0.54 -1.11 -11.26
C ALA A 74 -0.57 -0.89 -9.74
N GLN A 75 -1.65 -0.31 -9.20
CA GLN A 75 -1.82 -0.15 -7.75
C GLN A 75 -1.98 -1.50 -7.04
N TRP A 76 -2.74 -2.43 -7.63
CA TRP A 76 -2.98 -3.75 -7.06
C TRP A 76 -1.70 -4.59 -6.98
N GLU A 77 -0.88 -4.55 -8.03
CA GLU A 77 0.45 -5.16 -8.04
C GLU A 77 1.38 -4.49 -7.01
N ALA A 78 1.39 -3.16 -6.97
CA ALA A 78 2.24 -2.40 -6.05
C ALA A 78 1.90 -2.67 -4.57
N LEU A 79 0.63 -2.83 -4.22
CA LEU A 79 0.21 -3.19 -2.86
C LEU A 79 0.80 -4.52 -2.38
N GLN A 80 1.06 -5.45 -3.31
CA GLN A 80 1.55 -6.81 -3.03
C GLN A 80 3.07 -6.95 -3.15
N ARG A 81 3.72 -5.99 -3.81
CA ARG A 81 5.13 -6.08 -4.19
C ARG A 81 6.02 -6.23 -2.97
N SER A 82 6.84 -7.28 -2.96
CA SER A 82 7.94 -7.40 -2.00
C SER A 82 9.06 -6.42 -2.39
N HIS A 83 9.51 -5.61 -1.44
CA HIS A 83 10.57 -4.65 -1.67
C HIS A 83 11.95 -5.29 -1.43
N VAL A 84 12.85 -5.07 -2.38
CA VAL A 84 14.25 -5.50 -2.26
C VAL A 84 14.89 -4.78 -1.06
N PRO A 85 15.73 -5.46 -0.26
CA PRO A 85 16.46 -4.82 0.83
C PRO A 85 17.31 -3.65 0.36
N ILE A 86 17.49 -2.66 1.23
CA ILE A 86 18.38 -1.51 0.98
C ILE A 86 19.79 -1.89 1.44
N SER A 87 20.77 -1.74 0.55
CA SER A 87 22.19 -1.88 0.87
C SER A 87 22.76 -0.56 1.41
N CYS A 88 23.31 -0.60 2.62
CA CYS A 88 23.92 0.54 3.31
C CYS A 88 25.39 0.22 3.63
N GLY A 89 26.21 0.06 2.58
CA GLY A 89 27.60 -0.42 2.72
C GLY A 89 27.63 -1.88 3.20
N GLU A 90 28.26 -2.13 4.34
CA GLU A 90 28.35 -3.46 4.96
C GLU A 90 27.05 -3.92 5.65
N ARG A 91 26.04 -3.02 5.75
CA ARG A 91 24.76 -3.30 6.40
C ARG A 91 23.64 -3.44 5.38
N THR A 92 22.63 -4.25 5.71
CA THR A 92 21.44 -4.44 4.90
C THR A 92 20.19 -4.15 5.73
N ILE A 93 19.29 -3.34 5.19
CA ILE A 93 17.98 -3.05 5.79
C ILE A 93 16.93 -3.82 5.00
N ARG A 94 16.27 -4.79 5.64
CA ARG A 94 15.14 -5.51 5.05
C ARG A 94 13.87 -4.68 5.15
N LEU A 95 13.05 -4.71 4.12
CA LEU A 95 11.79 -3.95 4.04
C LEU A 95 10.54 -4.85 4.16
N ASP A 96 10.72 -6.05 4.72
CA ASP A 96 9.65 -7.03 5.01
C ASP A 96 9.00 -6.81 6.40
N GLN A 97 9.45 -5.80 7.13
CA GLN A 97 8.90 -5.39 8.42
C GLN A 97 9.17 -3.89 8.63
N PRO A 98 8.37 -3.21 9.48
CA PRO A 98 8.66 -1.83 9.87
C PRO A 98 10.06 -1.69 10.46
N GLN A 99 10.76 -0.64 10.04
CA GLN A 99 12.09 -0.28 10.53
C GLN A 99 12.00 0.98 11.37
N VAL A 100 12.83 1.08 12.41
CA VAL A 100 12.95 2.28 13.24
C VAL A 100 14.28 2.95 12.92
N VAL A 101 14.24 4.23 12.58
CA VAL A 101 15.44 5.05 12.32
C VAL A 101 15.57 6.07 13.44
N GLY A 102 16.66 5.98 14.19
CA GLY A 102 17.00 6.99 15.18
C GLY A 102 17.47 8.27 14.51
N ILE A 103 16.92 9.41 14.91
CA ILE A 103 17.40 10.72 14.47
C ILE A 103 18.56 11.11 15.40
N LEU A 104 19.75 11.30 14.82
CA LEU A 104 20.91 11.84 15.51
C LEU A 104 21.20 13.23 14.98
N ASN A 105 20.76 14.25 15.72
CA ASN A 105 21.09 15.63 15.40
C ASN A 105 22.43 15.98 16.05
N VAL A 106 23.38 16.46 15.24
CA VAL A 106 24.65 17.03 15.70
C VAL A 106 24.75 18.43 15.13
N THR A 107 23.98 19.33 15.73
CA THR A 107 23.94 20.75 15.38
C THR A 107 24.49 21.53 16.56
N PRO A 108 25.63 22.24 16.41
CA PRO A 108 26.13 23.12 17.46
C PRO A 108 25.06 24.15 17.81
N ASP A 109 24.67 24.21 19.08
CA ASP A 109 23.80 25.25 19.60
C ASP A 109 24.56 26.10 20.62
N SER A 110 24.17 27.36 20.80
CA SER A 110 24.86 28.29 21.71
C SER A 110 24.69 27.95 23.19
N PHE A 111 24.10 26.80 23.51
CA PHE A 111 23.69 26.38 24.85
C PHE A 111 24.36 25.09 25.32
N SER A 112 25.22 24.47 24.51
CA SER A 112 26.00 23.31 24.91
C SER A 112 27.48 23.48 24.55
N ASP A 113 28.37 22.93 25.39
CA ASP A 113 29.84 23.02 25.24
C ASP A 113 30.40 22.13 24.10
N GLY A 114 29.62 21.94 23.02
CA GLY A 114 29.91 21.10 21.86
C GLY A 114 30.14 21.89 20.57
#